data_AF-A0A848ECJ5-F1
#
_entry.id   AF-A0A848ECJ5-F1
#
_cell.length_a   1.000
_cell.length_b   1.000
_cell.length_c   1.000
_cell.angle_alpha   90.00
_cell.angle_beta   90.00
_cell.angle_gamma   90.00
#
_symmetry.space_group_name_H-M   'P 1'
#
loop_
_entity.id
_entity.type
_entity.pdbx_description
1 polymer ?
#
loop_
_entity_poly.entity_id
_entity_poly.type
_entity_poly.pdbx_seq_one_letter_code
_entity_poly.pdbx_strand_id
1 'polypeptide(L)'
;MSAARYRDVYIAGPDLVAPVLRGATPPVDGAPYRISPFFPACGCDVFNVVVDRIRGGALCGRQTATACWCALVSPCEIAGLIDEVYGAEEAETISALRRFVDALPRDCAFALVALAF
;
A
#
# COMPACT_ATOMS: atom_id res chain seq x y z
N MET A 1 -23.99 7.15 13.31
CA MET A 1 -23.32 6.59 12.11
C MET A 1 -22.16 7.52 11.78
N SER A 2 -20.93 7.12 12.10
CA SER A 2 -19.75 7.98 11.94
C SER A 2 -19.41 8.11 10.45
N ALA A 3 -19.13 9.35 10.02
CA ALA A 3 -18.83 9.73 8.65
C ALA A 3 -17.77 8.82 8.00
N ALA A 4 -17.90 8.57 6.70
CA ALA A 4 -16.93 7.84 5.92
C ALA A 4 -15.54 8.50 6.09
N ARG A 5 -14.67 7.87 6.90
CA ARG A 5 -13.23 8.08 6.81
C ARG A 5 -12.83 7.53 5.45
N TYR A 6 -12.38 8.39 4.55
CA TYR A 6 -11.88 7.92 3.26
C TYR A 6 -10.60 7.14 3.54
N ARG A 7 -10.58 5.87 3.13
CA ARG A 7 -9.46 4.96 3.31
C ARG A 7 -9.09 4.40 1.96
N ASP A 8 -7.82 4.52 1.63
CA ASP A 8 -7.30 4.04 0.36
C ASP A 8 -5.95 3.34 0.55
N VAL A 9 -5.63 2.48 -0.41
CA VAL A 9 -4.32 1.85 -0.54
C VAL A 9 -3.76 2.16 -1.92
N TYR A 10 -2.47 2.46 -2.00
CA TYR A 10 -1.77 2.72 -3.26
C TYR A 10 -0.27 2.43 -3.16
N ILE A 11 0.41 2.48 -4.31
CA ILE A 11 1.84 2.29 -4.45
C ILE A 11 2.50 3.65 -4.67
N ALA A 12 3.61 3.88 -3.97
CA ALA A 12 4.46 5.07 -4.05
C ALA A 12 5.94 4.68 -4.25
N GLY A 13 6.77 5.67 -4.58
CA GLY A 13 8.22 5.51 -4.56
C GLY A 13 8.76 5.31 -3.13
N PRO A 14 9.89 4.59 -2.95
CA PRO A 14 10.42 4.25 -1.64
C PRO A 14 11.12 5.42 -0.94
N ASP A 15 11.52 6.48 -1.66
CA ASP A 15 12.51 7.46 -1.17
C ASP A 15 12.07 8.22 0.09
N LEU A 16 10.77 8.52 0.22
CA LEU A 16 10.23 9.16 1.43
C LEU A 16 9.99 8.18 2.57
N VAL A 17 9.82 6.90 2.27
CA VAL A 17 9.42 5.86 3.22
C VAL A 17 10.63 5.12 3.78
N ALA A 18 11.58 4.75 2.94
CA ALA A 18 12.72 3.92 3.32
C ALA A 18 13.60 4.54 4.43
N PRO A 19 13.94 5.85 4.41
CA PRO A 19 14.68 6.47 5.51
C PRO A 19 13.89 6.46 6.82
N VAL A 20 12.57 6.67 6.74
CA VAL A 20 11.68 6.58 7.90
C VAL A 20 11.72 5.15 8.43
N LEU A 21 11.41 4.13 7.62
CA LEU A 21 11.38 2.74 8.10
C LEU A 21 12.71 2.26 8.70
N ARG A 22 13.86 2.74 8.18
CA ARG A 22 15.19 2.45 8.72
C ARG A 22 15.52 3.21 10.00
N GLY A 23 14.67 4.13 10.45
CA GLY A 23 14.91 4.98 11.62
C GLY A 23 15.94 6.10 11.37
N ALA A 24 16.31 6.35 10.11
CA ALA A 24 17.26 7.41 9.75
C ALA A 24 16.60 8.80 9.79
N THR A 25 15.28 8.87 9.60
CA THR A 25 14.49 10.11 9.68
C THR A 25 13.24 9.92 10.54
N PRO A 26 12.76 10.98 11.21
CA PRO A 26 11.48 10.94 11.90
C PRO A 26 10.32 10.75 10.91
N PRO A 27 9.15 10.25 11.38
CA PRO A 27 7.90 10.31 10.64
C PRO A 27 7.66 11.71 10.05
N VAL A 28 7.28 11.80 8.79
CA VAL A 28 7.08 13.07 8.07
C VAL A 28 5.58 13.30 7.96
N ASP A 29 5.12 14.53 8.23
CA ASP A 29 3.72 14.88 8.00
C ASP A 29 3.41 14.85 6.51
N GLY A 30 2.45 14.01 6.12
CA GLY A 30 2.02 13.82 4.74
C GLY A 30 2.07 12.36 4.28
N ALA A 31 1.55 12.10 3.09
CA ALA A 31 1.57 10.79 2.46
C ALA A 31 2.55 10.79 1.27
N PRO A 32 3.30 9.69 1.03
CA PRO A 32 4.17 9.59 -0.13
C PRO A 32 3.42 9.81 -1.45
N TYR A 33 4.09 10.41 -2.44
CA TYR A 33 3.49 10.65 -3.75
C TYR A 33 3.09 9.32 -4.43
N ARG A 34 1.81 9.22 -4.80
CA ARG A 34 1.23 8.04 -5.43
C ARG A 34 1.70 7.90 -6.88
N ILE A 35 2.15 6.71 -7.25
CA ILE A 35 2.54 6.37 -8.64
C ILE A 35 1.57 5.38 -9.31
N SER A 36 0.72 4.69 -8.54
CA SER A 36 -0.26 3.74 -9.06
C SER A 36 -1.70 4.29 -9.03
N PRO A 37 -2.67 3.62 -9.66
CA PRO A 37 -4.06 3.71 -9.25
C PRO A 37 -4.24 3.35 -7.76
N PHE A 38 -5.37 3.76 -7.16
CA PHE A 38 -5.77 3.20 -5.87
C PHE A 38 -6.16 1.73 -6.04
N PHE A 39 -6.04 0.98 -4.95
CA PHE A 39 -6.60 -0.36 -4.83
C PHE A 39 -8.13 -0.26 -4.90
N PRO A 40 -8.79 -0.94 -5.85
CA PRO A 40 -10.24 -0.86 -6.00
C PRO A 40 -10.98 -1.29 -4.75
N ALA A 41 -12.11 -0.66 -4.45
CA ALA A 41 -13.01 -1.13 -3.41
C ALA A 41 -13.52 -2.53 -3.77
N CYS A 42 -13.52 -3.44 -2.80
CA CYS A 42 -14.09 -4.78 -2.91
C CYS A 42 -14.84 -5.13 -1.62
N GLY A 43 -15.28 -6.39 -1.48
CA GLY A 43 -15.89 -6.88 -0.23
C GLY A 43 -14.94 -6.90 0.98
N CYS A 44 -13.65 -6.60 0.78
CA CYS A 44 -12.62 -6.56 1.82
C CYS A 44 -12.15 -5.13 2.11
N ASP A 45 -11.87 -4.81 3.38
CA ASP A 45 -11.23 -3.55 3.78
C ASP A 45 -9.72 -3.65 3.57
N VAL A 46 -9.27 -3.35 2.34
CA VAL A 46 -7.87 -3.44 1.91
C VAL A 46 -6.94 -2.62 2.83
N PHE A 47 -7.40 -1.46 3.31
CA PHE A 47 -6.63 -0.64 4.25
C PHE A 47 -6.33 -1.42 5.53
N ASN A 48 -7.35 -2.02 6.14
CA ASN A 48 -7.15 -2.79 7.37
C ASN A 48 -6.29 -4.04 7.13
N VAL A 49 -6.44 -4.72 5.99
CA VAL A 49 -5.56 -5.86 5.62
C VAL A 49 -4.09 -5.45 5.62
N VAL A 50 -3.76 -4.30 5.00
CA VAL A 50 -2.37 -3.80 4.96
C VAL A 50 -1.89 -3.41 6.35
N VAL A 51 -2.70 -2.68 7.12
CA VAL A 51 -2.34 -2.25 8.47
C VAL A 51 -2.10 -3.44 9.40
N ASP A 52 -2.96 -4.46 9.34
CA ASP A 52 -2.83 -5.65 10.18
C ASP A 52 -1.58 -6.47 9.82
N ARG A 53 -1.21 -6.55 8.54
CA ARG A 53 0.05 -7.17 8.11
C ARG A 53 1.28 -6.42 8.59
N ILE A 54 1.24 -5.08 8.57
CA ILE A 54 2.33 -4.25 9.12
C ILE A 54 2.45 -4.49 10.63
N ARG A 55 1.34 -4.44 11.36
CA ARG A 55 1.31 -4.67 12.81
C ARG A 55 1.73 -6.08 13.21
N GLY A 56 1.34 -7.07 12.40
CA GLY A 56 1.71 -8.47 12.59
C GLY A 56 3.14 -8.80 12.16
N GLY A 57 3.89 -7.84 11.60
CA GLY A 57 5.26 -8.05 11.14
C GLY A 57 5.40 -8.84 9.83
N ALA A 58 4.28 -9.13 9.14
CA ALA A 58 4.29 -9.80 7.84
C ALA A 58 4.77 -8.88 6.71
N LEU A 59 4.56 -7.55 6.87
CA LEU A 59 5.14 -6.53 6.00
C LEU A 59 6.13 -5.68 6.78
N CYS A 60 7.30 -5.41 6.20
CA CYS A 60 8.28 -4.51 6.78
C CYS A 60 7.80 -3.06 6.64
N GLY A 61 7.05 -2.59 7.64
CA GLY A 61 6.42 -1.28 7.63
C GLY A 61 6.18 -0.70 9.02
N ARG A 62 5.69 0.53 9.06
CA ARG A 62 5.19 1.18 10.28
C ARG A 62 4.29 2.36 9.94
N GLN A 63 3.71 2.95 10.97
CA GLN A 63 3.00 4.22 10.84
C GLN A 63 4.00 5.37 10.59
N THR A 64 3.85 6.06 9.46
CA THR A 64 4.74 7.16 9.05
C THR A 64 4.11 8.54 9.23
N ALA A 65 2.80 8.61 9.45
CA ALA A 65 2.08 9.79 9.93
C ALA A 65 0.80 9.35 10.67
N THR A 66 0.12 10.25 11.38
CA THR A 66 -1.12 9.97 12.16
C THR A 66 -2.15 9.15 11.38
N ALA A 67 -2.23 9.36 10.07
CA ALA A 67 -3.22 8.74 9.19
C ALA A 67 -2.60 7.86 8.09
N CYS A 68 -1.29 7.61 8.14
CA CYS A 68 -0.53 6.98 7.06
C CYS A 68 0.33 5.83 7.57
N TRP A 69 0.12 4.64 7.01
CA TRP A 69 0.93 3.45 7.24
C TRP A 69 1.66 3.11 5.94
N CYS A 70 2.96 2.84 6.04
CA CYS A 70 3.76 2.49 4.88
C CYS A 70 4.55 1.21 5.14
N ALA A 71 4.68 0.37 4.13
CA ALA A 71 5.58 -0.78 4.09
C ALA A 71 6.47 -0.74 2.85
N LEU A 72 7.71 -1.22 2.98
CA LEU A 72 8.55 -1.52 1.83
C LEU A 72 8.20 -2.90 1.30
N VAL A 73 7.90 -2.98 0.01
CA VAL A 73 7.45 -4.19 -0.67
C VAL A 73 8.09 -4.32 -2.04
N SER A 74 8.28 -5.56 -2.49
CA SER A 74 8.60 -5.90 -3.87
C SER A 74 7.32 -5.95 -4.72
N PRO A 75 7.42 -5.85 -6.06
CA PRO A 75 6.29 -6.07 -6.95
C PRO A 75 5.61 -7.44 -6.74
N CYS A 76 6.37 -8.48 -6.41
CA CYS A 76 5.84 -9.82 -6.13
C CYS A 76 4.93 -9.84 -4.89
N GLU A 77 5.31 -9.16 -3.81
CA GLU A 77 4.48 -9.04 -2.61
C GLU A 77 3.20 -8.26 -2.87
N ILE A 78 3.26 -7.24 -3.72
CA ILE A 78 2.09 -6.48 -4.15
C ILE A 78 1.15 -7.37 -4.97
N ALA A 79 1.68 -8.13 -5.93
CA ALA A 79 0.90 -9.05 -6.75
C ALA A 79 0.21 -10.12 -5.88
N GLY A 80 0.94 -10.72 -4.93
CA GLY A 80 0.36 -11.69 -3.99
C GLY A 80 -0.72 -11.10 -3.09
N LEU A 81 -0.59 -9.83 -2.67
CA LEU A 81 -1.65 -9.13 -1.94
C LEU A 81 -2.89 -8.93 -2.82
N ILE A 82 -2.73 -8.54 -4.08
CA ILE A 82 -3.84 -8.37 -5.03
C ILE A 82 -4.54 -9.72 -5.23
N ASP A 83 -3.80 -10.80 -5.41
CA ASP A 83 -4.35 -12.16 -5.55
C ASP A 83 -5.14 -12.60 -4.32
N GLU A 84 -4.67 -12.27 -3.12
CA GLU A 84 -5.37 -12.65 -1.90
C GLU A 84 -6.65 -11.84 -1.67
N VAL A 85 -6.60 -10.52 -1.93
CA VAL A 85 -7.71 -9.61 -1.68
C VAL A 85 -8.82 -9.79 -2.72
N TYR A 86 -8.44 -9.91 -4.00
CA TYR A 86 -9.39 -9.91 -5.11
C TYR A 86 -9.58 -11.29 -5.74
N GLY A 87 -8.73 -12.28 -5.44
CA GLY A 87 -8.82 -13.61 -6.03
C GLY A 87 -8.80 -13.56 -7.56
N ALA A 88 -9.75 -14.28 -8.16
CA ALA A 88 -9.96 -14.36 -9.60
C ALA A 88 -10.92 -13.29 -10.14
N GLU A 89 -11.16 -12.19 -9.41
CA GLU A 89 -12.03 -11.11 -9.88
C GLU A 89 -11.44 -10.39 -11.10
N GLU A 90 -12.23 -10.29 -12.18
CA GLU A 90 -11.82 -9.72 -13.47
C GLU A 90 -12.38 -8.31 -13.70
N ALA A 91 -12.49 -7.48 -12.66
CA ALA A 91 -12.88 -6.09 -12.85
C ALA A 91 -11.77 -5.31 -13.59
N GLU A 92 -12.12 -4.46 -14.56
CA GLU A 92 -11.16 -3.70 -15.37
C GLU A 92 -10.20 -2.85 -14.51
N THR A 93 -10.68 -2.33 -13.38
CA THR A 93 -9.88 -1.57 -12.43
C THR A 93 -8.81 -2.43 -11.74
N ILE A 94 -9.13 -3.67 -11.41
CA ILE A 94 -8.20 -4.65 -10.85
C ILE A 94 -7.19 -5.06 -11.94
N SER A 95 -7.65 -5.30 -13.16
CA SER A 95 -6.80 -5.60 -14.32
C SER A 95 -5.84 -4.44 -14.65
N ALA A 96 -6.25 -3.19 -14.47
CA ALA A 96 -5.37 -2.03 -14.61
C ALA A 96 -4.29 -1.98 -13.52
N LEU A 97 -4.65 -2.27 -12.27
CA LEU A 97 -3.70 -2.35 -11.16
C LEU A 97 -2.70 -3.50 -11.35
N ARG A 98 -3.17 -4.68 -11.76
CA ARG A 98 -2.31 -5.85 -12.08
C ARG A 98 -1.30 -5.51 -13.17
N ARG A 99 -1.75 -4.93 -14.29
CA ARG A 99 -0.87 -4.47 -15.39
C ARG A 99 0.16 -3.44 -14.91
N PHE A 100 -0.24 -2.53 -14.01
CA PHE A 100 0.70 -1.58 -13.42
C PHE A 100 1.79 -2.29 -12.62
N VAL A 101 1.42 -3.23 -11.75
CA VAL A 101 2.36 -3.99 -10.91
C VAL A 101 3.29 -4.86 -11.76
N ASP A 102 2.77 -5.50 -12.81
CA ASP A 102 3.57 -6.31 -13.74
C ASP A 102 4.61 -5.51 -14.52
N ALA A 103 4.36 -4.21 -14.71
CA ALA A 103 5.27 -3.29 -15.38
C ALA A 103 6.35 -2.71 -14.45
N LEU A 104 6.29 -2.95 -13.14
CA LEU A 104 7.28 -2.44 -12.19
C LEU A 104 8.63 -3.20 -12.33
N PRO A 105 9.77 -2.50 -12.21
CA PRO A 105 11.08 -3.14 -12.10
C PRO A 105 11.13 -4.12 -10.92
N ARG A 106 11.44 -5.40 -11.22
CA ARG A 106 11.39 -6.51 -10.24
C ARG A 106 12.47 -6.45 -9.17
N ASP A 107 13.55 -5.74 -9.45
CA ASP A 107 14.72 -5.53 -8.59
C ASP A 107 14.59 -4.28 -7.69
N CYS A 108 13.51 -3.53 -7.82
CA CYS A 108 13.23 -2.35 -7.00
C CYS A 108 12.26 -2.65 -5.85
N ALA A 109 12.42 -1.89 -4.76
CA ALA A 109 11.44 -1.82 -3.69
C ALA A 109 10.52 -0.60 -3.87
N PHE A 110 9.27 -0.75 -3.46
CA PHE A 110 8.24 0.28 -3.52
C PHE A 110 7.61 0.47 -2.14
N ALA A 111 6.92 1.59 -1.96
CA ALA A 111 6.12 1.83 -0.77
C ALA A 111 4.67 1.42 -1.02
N LEU A 112 4.16 0.47 -0.24
CA LEU A 112 2.73 0.24 -0.13
C LEU A 112 2.18 1.16 0.96
N VAL A 113 1.25 2.04 0.58
CA VAL A 113 0.72 3.10 1.45
C VAL A 113 -0.74 2.82 1.75
N ALA A 114 -1.08 2.72 3.03
CA ALA A 114 -2.45 2.70 3.52
C ALA A 114 -2.74 4.04 4.21
N LEU A 115 -3.65 4.82 3.63
CA LEU A 115 -3.91 6.20 4.01
C LEU A 115 -5.37 6.38 4.42
N ALA A 116 -5.61 7.04 5.56
CA ALA A 116 -6.94 7.39 6.06
C ALA A 116 -7.08 8.92 6.18
N PHE A 117 -8.19 9.51 5.73
CA PHE A 117 -8.50 10.95 5.90
C PHE A 117 -9.97 11.18 6.26
#